data_AF-A0A7C8UPR1-F1
#
_entry.id   AF-A0A7C8UPR1-F1
#
_cell.length_a   1.000
_cell.length_b   1.000
_cell.length_c   1.000
_cell.angle_alpha   90.00
_cell.angle_beta   90.00
_cell.angle_gamma   90.00
#
_symmetry.space_group_name_H-M   'P 1'
#
loop_
_entity.id
_entity.type
_entity.pdbx_description
1 polymer ?
#
loop_
_entity_poly.entity_id
_entity_poly.type
_entity_poly.pdbx_seq_one_letter_code
_entity_poly.pdbx_strand_id
1 'polypeptide(L)'
;MGKSGKIAQKMVATMNSLGLMSFFLHPTEALHGDMGIIRAQDILVLVTYSGTTTELVKILSHVPPQTVVIAMTAHNCRNSCPLTMGRENAIILPTPVHEKEEVTFGVPAPTTSTTVTVALGDALALAVADTMHTIEGRKTQDVFHGFHPGGAIGDRKRTLEDCTAVRVGDIAMLKGKEGRKVADCLVLAFRAKGGWVGIADDGSVVPPRRLRAVDNPDVALEKAGILVKKSEMVVLDGGVKIADARGLVRPGQVLEIHLSNGEVGFAESEDIL
;
A
#
# COMPACT_ATOMS: atom_id res chain seq x y z
N MET A 1 21.23 14.57 -8.11
CA MET A 1 21.04 15.56 -9.19
C MET A 1 20.52 14.89 -10.46
N GLY A 2 19.80 15.64 -11.31
CA GLY A 2 19.47 15.21 -12.67
C GLY A 2 18.75 13.85 -12.78
N LYS A 3 19.06 13.09 -13.83
CA LYS A 3 18.46 11.76 -14.08
C LYS A 3 18.80 10.75 -12.98
N SER A 4 20.02 10.76 -12.46
CA SER A 4 20.41 9.93 -11.30
C SER A 4 19.57 10.23 -10.05
N GLY A 5 19.18 11.48 -9.84
CA GLY A 5 18.25 11.87 -8.77
C GLY A 5 16.86 11.26 -8.93
N LYS A 6 16.34 11.19 -10.16
CA LYS A 6 15.05 10.51 -10.44
C LYS A 6 15.15 9.01 -10.18
N ILE A 7 16.29 8.39 -10.50
CA ILE A 7 16.54 6.99 -10.18
C ILE A 7 16.54 6.76 -8.67
N ALA A 8 17.23 7.62 -7.91
CA ALA A 8 17.22 7.56 -6.44
C ALA A 8 15.80 7.72 -5.86
N GLN A 9 14.96 8.61 -6.41
CA GLN A 9 13.56 8.73 -6.00
C GLN A 9 12.75 7.45 -6.24
N LYS A 10 12.92 6.80 -7.40
CA LYS A 10 12.30 5.50 -7.69
C LYS A 10 12.77 4.44 -6.70
N MET A 11 14.07 4.38 -6.43
CA MET A 11 14.64 3.46 -5.44
C MET A 11 14.04 3.68 -4.06
N VAL A 12 13.91 4.93 -3.59
CA VAL A 12 13.26 5.27 -2.33
C VAL A 12 11.82 4.76 -2.29
N ALA A 13 11.05 4.95 -3.37
CA ALA A 13 9.69 4.42 -3.45
C ALA A 13 9.64 2.88 -3.37
N THR A 14 10.62 2.21 -4.00
CA THR A 14 10.73 0.74 -3.99
C THR A 14 11.18 0.20 -2.62
N MET A 15 12.11 0.88 -1.95
CA MET A 15 12.56 0.52 -0.61
C MET A 15 11.41 0.66 0.40
N ASN A 16 10.71 1.80 0.39
CA ASN A 16 9.59 2.04 1.30
C ASN A 16 8.44 1.03 1.06
N SER A 17 8.17 0.65 -0.20
CA SER A 17 7.14 -0.34 -0.52
C SER A 17 7.48 -1.75 -0.02
N LEU A 18 8.78 -2.04 0.16
CA LEU A 18 9.30 -3.27 0.74
C LEU A 18 9.55 -3.19 2.25
N GLY A 19 9.12 -2.11 2.92
CA GLY A 19 9.29 -1.93 4.36
C GLY A 19 10.69 -1.48 4.79
N LEU A 20 11.50 -0.98 3.86
CA LEU A 20 12.80 -0.37 4.14
C LEU A 20 12.64 1.15 4.24
N MET A 21 12.79 1.71 5.45
CA MET A 21 12.64 3.14 5.66
C MET A 21 13.73 3.92 4.91
N SER A 22 13.31 4.63 3.85
CA SER A 22 14.21 5.36 2.96
C SER A 22 13.69 6.76 2.67
N PHE A 23 14.61 7.72 2.55
CA PHE A 23 14.30 9.12 2.25
C PHE A 23 15.18 9.64 1.11
N PHE A 24 14.59 10.44 0.21
CA PHE A 24 15.35 11.08 -0.86
C PHE A 24 15.87 12.44 -0.39
N LEU A 25 17.20 12.56 -0.27
CA LEU A 25 17.87 13.82 0.04
C LEU A 25 18.47 14.44 -1.23
N HIS A 26 17.94 15.60 -1.64
CA HIS A 26 18.52 16.34 -2.77
C HIS A 26 19.84 16.98 -2.34
N PRO A 27 20.94 16.82 -3.09
CA PRO A 27 22.25 17.20 -2.56
C PRO A 27 22.46 18.72 -2.46
N THR A 28 21.81 19.52 -3.31
CA THR A 28 21.84 20.98 -3.15
C THR A 28 21.11 21.40 -1.88
N GLU A 29 19.93 20.85 -1.60
CA GLU A 29 19.15 21.20 -0.40
C GLU A 29 19.86 20.73 0.88
N ALA A 30 20.54 19.58 0.83
CA ALA A 30 21.39 19.10 1.92
C ALA A 30 22.38 20.18 2.37
N LEU A 31 23.15 20.74 1.42
CA LEU A 31 24.12 21.79 1.68
C LEU A 31 23.50 23.12 2.17
N HIS A 32 22.18 23.27 2.07
CA HIS A 32 21.44 24.46 2.48
C HIS A 32 20.52 24.24 3.69
N GLY A 33 20.64 23.13 4.41
CA GLY A 33 19.96 22.92 5.69
C GLY A 33 19.52 21.48 5.94
N ASP A 34 19.30 20.69 4.88
CA ASP A 34 18.72 19.36 5.01
C ASP A 34 19.72 18.29 5.46
N MET A 35 21.01 18.64 5.67
CA MET A 35 21.97 17.76 6.35
C MET A 35 21.46 17.25 7.71
N GLY A 36 20.60 18.03 8.38
CA GLY A 36 19.97 17.65 9.66
C GLY A 36 19.04 16.44 9.58
N ILE A 37 18.74 15.93 8.39
CA ILE A 37 17.96 14.70 8.18
C ILE A 37 18.79 13.46 8.52
N ILE A 38 20.10 13.47 8.22
CA ILE A 38 20.98 12.32 8.41
C ILE A 38 21.17 12.02 9.90
N ARG A 39 20.93 10.77 10.30
CA ARG A 39 21.14 10.22 11.64
C ARG A 39 22.38 9.34 11.68
N ALA A 40 22.88 9.11 12.91
CA ALA A 40 24.13 8.36 13.12
C ALA A 40 24.07 6.89 12.63
N GLN A 41 22.87 6.31 12.58
CA GLN A 41 22.65 4.92 12.16
C GLN A 41 22.18 4.81 10.70
N ASP A 42 22.09 5.94 9.99
CA ASP A 42 21.66 5.92 8.60
C ASP A 42 22.76 5.39 7.68
N ILE A 43 22.33 4.86 6.53
CA ILE A 43 23.20 4.48 5.42
C ILE A 43 22.95 5.46 4.29
N LEU A 44 24.01 6.08 3.78
CA LEU A 44 23.91 7.04 2.69
C LEU A 44 24.18 6.35 1.35
N VAL A 45 23.16 6.23 0.52
CA VAL A 45 23.29 5.72 -0.86
C VAL A 45 23.46 6.88 -1.84
N LEU A 46 24.64 7.01 -2.42
CA LEU A 46 24.98 8.04 -3.40
C LEU A 46 24.87 7.48 -4.82
N VAL A 47 23.92 8.01 -5.58
CA VAL A 47 23.66 7.58 -6.97
C VAL A 47 24.30 8.56 -7.95
N THR A 48 25.39 8.15 -8.60
CA THR A 48 26.09 8.98 -9.60
C THR A 48 26.88 8.12 -10.58
N TYR A 49 26.69 8.34 -11.88
CA TYR A 49 27.47 7.62 -12.88
C TYR A 49 28.97 7.98 -12.80
N SER A 50 29.32 9.27 -12.74
CA SER A 50 30.71 9.72 -12.82
C SER A 50 31.50 9.61 -11.52
N GLY A 51 30.84 9.50 -10.36
CA GLY A 51 31.52 9.51 -9.06
C GLY A 51 32.15 10.86 -8.66
N THR A 52 32.04 11.88 -9.51
CA THR A 52 32.71 13.18 -9.38
C THR A 52 31.75 14.36 -9.24
N THR A 53 30.45 14.10 -9.08
CA THR A 53 29.43 15.15 -8.94
C THR A 53 29.75 16.05 -7.74
N THR A 54 30.02 17.32 -8.01
CA THR A 54 30.55 18.29 -7.04
C THR A 54 29.70 18.40 -5.77
N GLU A 55 28.38 18.45 -5.90
CA GLU A 55 27.47 18.54 -4.76
C GLU A 55 27.55 17.30 -3.87
N LEU A 56 27.69 16.10 -4.46
CA LEU A 56 27.82 14.85 -3.69
C LEU A 56 29.17 14.79 -2.96
N VAL A 57 30.25 15.20 -3.62
CA VAL A 57 31.59 15.25 -3.00
C VAL A 57 31.59 16.25 -1.84
N LYS A 58 30.97 17.42 -2.01
CA LYS A 58 30.86 18.45 -0.96
C LYS A 58 30.03 17.99 0.24
N ILE A 59 28.97 17.22 0.05
CA ILE A 59 28.18 16.69 1.17
C ILE A 59 29.02 15.80 2.07
N LEU A 60 29.91 14.99 1.49
CA LEU A 60 30.68 14.01 2.25
C LEU A 60 31.57 14.62 3.35
N SER A 61 32.02 15.88 3.21
CA SER A 61 32.77 16.56 4.29
C SER A 61 31.91 16.91 5.50
N HIS A 62 30.58 16.89 5.35
CA HIS A 62 29.61 17.15 6.42
C HIS A 62 28.92 15.88 6.93
N VAL A 63 29.15 14.73 6.28
CA VAL A 63 28.61 13.43 6.70
C VAL A 63 29.52 12.82 7.77
N PRO A 64 28.99 12.40 8.94
CA PRO A 64 29.78 11.79 10.00
C PRO A 64 30.68 10.66 9.47
N PRO A 65 31.95 10.55 9.88
CA PRO A 65 32.89 9.56 9.35
C PRO A 65 32.40 8.10 9.49
N GLN A 66 31.66 7.81 10.56
CA GLN A 66 31.11 6.48 10.84
C GLN A 66 29.94 6.08 9.92
N THR A 67 29.25 7.04 9.30
CA THR A 67 28.13 6.78 8.40
C THR A 67 28.60 5.93 7.23
N VAL A 68 27.94 4.79 7.02
CA VAL A 68 28.19 3.90 5.89
C VAL A 68 27.76 4.61 4.62
N VAL A 69 28.65 4.64 3.62
CA VAL A 69 28.38 5.26 2.32
C VAL A 69 28.39 4.17 1.26
N ILE A 70 27.29 4.03 0.52
CA ILE A 70 27.22 3.15 -0.65
C ILE A 70 27.22 4.04 -1.89
N ALA A 71 28.28 3.98 -2.70
CA ALA A 71 28.37 4.71 -3.94
C ALA A 71 27.99 3.81 -5.12
N MET A 72 26.86 4.10 -5.77
CA MET A 72 26.43 3.47 -7.02
C MET A 72 26.96 4.27 -8.20
N THR A 73 27.96 3.73 -8.88
CA THR A 73 28.77 4.47 -9.84
C THR A 73 29.49 3.59 -10.86
N ALA A 74 29.98 4.16 -11.97
CA ALA A 74 30.77 3.44 -12.97
C ALA A 74 32.15 2.97 -12.46
N HIS A 75 32.62 3.52 -11.35
CA HIS A 75 33.86 3.07 -10.70
C HIS A 75 33.74 1.61 -10.24
N ASN A 76 34.78 0.82 -10.48
CA ASN A 76 34.82 -0.62 -10.17
C ASN A 76 35.51 -0.94 -8.84
N CYS A 77 36.21 0.03 -8.24
CA CYS A 77 36.89 -0.13 -6.96
C CYS A 77 36.91 1.16 -6.16
N ARG A 78 37.04 1.05 -4.83
CA ARG A 78 37.02 2.18 -3.89
C ARG A 78 38.06 3.23 -4.23
N ASN A 79 39.31 2.82 -4.43
CA ASN A 79 40.42 3.75 -4.68
C ASN A 79 40.28 4.56 -5.97
N SER A 80 39.37 4.19 -6.88
CA SER A 80 39.10 4.95 -8.10
C SER A 80 38.02 6.03 -7.92
N CYS A 81 37.20 5.96 -6.87
CA CYS A 81 36.02 6.80 -6.70
C CYS A 81 36.23 7.89 -5.62
N PRO A 82 36.18 9.19 -5.98
CA PRO A 82 36.33 10.29 -5.02
C PRO A 82 35.35 10.23 -3.84
N LEU A 83 34.16 9.68 -4.02
CA LEU A 83 33.15 9.56 -2.96
C LEU A 83 33.51 8.58 -1.84
N THR A 84 34.57 7.78 -2.03
CA THR A 84 34.99 6.77 -1.05
C THR A 84 36.37 7.02 -0.47
N MET A 85 37.09 8.01 -1.01
CA MET A 85 38.42 8.38 -0.55
C MET A 85 38.37 8.87 0.90
N GLY A 86 39.21 8.29 1.76
CA GLY A 86 39.28 8.64 3.18
C GLY A 86 38.08 8.18 4.02
N ARG A 87 37.19 7.32 3.49
CA ARG A 87 36.05 6.76 4.22
C ARG A 87 36.18 5.25 4.34
N GLU A 88 36.52 4.76 5.52
CA GLU A 88 36.74 3.32 5.78
C GLU A 88 35.48 2.47 5.55
N ASN A 89 34.31 3.02 5.90
CA ASN A 89 33.00 2.36 5.77
C ASN A 89 32.33 2.58 4.41
N ALA A 90 33.07 3.03 3.40
CA ALA A 90 32.52 3.23 2.06
C ALA A 90 32.52 1.93 1.25
N ILE A 91 31.40 1.66 0.60
CA ILE A 91 31.15 0.52 -0.27
C ILE A 91 30.92 1.06 -1.69
N ILE A 92 31.59 0.47 -2.67
CA ILE A 92 31.27 0.71 -4.08
C ILE A 92 30.30 -0.38 -4.52
N LEU A 93 29.20 0.04 -5.14
CA LEU A 93 28.25 -0.83 -5.82
C LEU A 93 28.30 -0.49 -7.32
N PRO A 94 29.17 -1.14 -8.11
CA PRO A 94 29.44 -0.73 -9.48
C PRO A 94 28.20 -0.81 -10.39
N THR A 95 27.98 0.23 -11.19
CA THR A 95 26.99 0.28 -12.28
C THR A 95 27.71 0.44 -13.63
N PRO A 96 28.51 -0.55 -14.06
CA PRO A 96 29.26 -0.44 -15.30
C PRO A 96 28.32 -0.44 -16.51
N VAL A 97 28.71 0.30 -17.55
CA VAL A 97 28.13 0.20 -18.88
C VAL A 97 29.18 -0.37 -19.83
N HIS A 98 28.74 -1.23 -20.76
CA HIS A 98 29.66 -1.88 -21.70
C HIS A 98 30.39 -0.87 -22.59
N GLU A 99 29.65 0.15 -23.05
CA GLU A 99 30.15 1.25 -23.85
C GLU A 99 29.48 2.54 -23.37
N LYS A 100 30.21 3.67 -23.45
CA LYS A 100 29.67 4.98 -23.06
C LYS A 100 28.56 5.39 -24.03
N GLU A 101 27.51 6.00 -23.51
CA GLU A 101 26.37 6.46 -24.33
C GLU A 101 26.78 7.47 -25.41
N GLU A 102 27.81 8.29 -25.15
CA GLU A 102 28.40 9.20 -26.13
C GLU A 102 28.99 8.44 -27.33
N VAL A 103 29.58 7.27 -27.10
CA VAL A 103 30.14 6.43 -28.17
C VAL A 103 29.01 5.69 -28.89
N THR A 104 28.08 5.09 -28.14
CA THR A 104 26.99 4.28 -28.72
C THR A 104 25.96 5.11 -29.49
N PHE A 105 25.60 6.29 -28.98
CA PHE A 105 24.49 7.10 -29.49
C PHE A 105 24.91 8.50 -29.98
N GLY A 106 26.19 8.86 -29.88
CA GLY A 106 26.70 10.18 -30.26
C GLY A 106 26.33 11.30 -29.27
N VAL A 107 25.68 10.98 -28.15
CA VAL A 107 25.25 11.95 -27.13
C VAL A 107 25.49 11.42 -25.72
N PRO A 108 25.99 12.23 -24.78
CA PRO A 108 26.23 11.80 -23.39
C PRO A 108 24.95 11.80 -22.54
N ALA A 109 23.79 11.58 -23.16
CA ALA A 109 22.51 11.55 -22.46
C ALA A 109 22.41 10.25 -21.64
N PRO A 110 22.17 10.33 -20.31
CA PRO A 110 22.05 9.14 -19.49
C PRO A 110 20.85 8.29 -19.92
N THR A 111 21.12 7.09 -20.43
CA THR A 111 20.13 6.09 -20.88
C THR A 111 20.51 4.74 -20.29
N THR A 112 21.49 4.04 -20.89
CA THR A 112 22.01 2.74 -20.43
C THR A 112 22.49 2.81 -18.97
N SER A 113 23.22 3.86 -18.61
CA SER A 113 23.71 4.09 -17.24
C SER A 113 22.57 4.17 -16.23
N THR A 114 21.49 4.87 -16.55
CA THR A 114 20.32 4.98 -15.67
C THR A 114 19.56 3.67 -15.56
N THR A 115 19.43 2.91 -16.66
CA THR A 115 18.74 1.61 -16.66
C THR A 115 19.49 0.59 -15.82
N VAL A 116 20.82 0.48 -15.97
CA VAL A 116 21.65 -0.39 -15.13
C VAL A 116 21.53 -0.02 -13.66
N THR A 117 21.56 1.28 -13.35
CA THR A 117 21.44 1.78 -11.97
C THR A 117 20.08 1.43 -11.36
N VAL A 118 18.97 1.55 -12.09
CA VAL A 118 17.64 1.15 -11.62
C VAL A 118 17.59 -0.34 -11.33
N ALA A 119 18.07 -1.17 -12.26
CA ALA A 119 18.07 -2.62 -12.10
C ALA A 119 18.86 -3.06 -10.86
N LEU A 120 20.04 -2.45 -10.65
CA LEU A 120 20.86 -2.73 -9.48
C LEU A 120 20.23 -2.22 -8.18
N GLY A 121 19.59 -1.05 -8.21
CA GLY A 121 18.87 -0.50 -7.06
C GLY A 121 17.69 -1.38 -6.65
N ASP A 122 16.97 -1.95 -7.61
CA ASP A 122 15.86 -2.88 -7.37
C ASP A 122 16.37 -4.21 -6.80
N ALA A 123 17.46 -4.75 -7.35
CA ALA A 123 18.09 -5.96 -6.82
C ALA A 123 18.56 -5.76 -5.38
N LEU A 124 19.17 -4.60 -5.07
CA LEU A 124 19.59 -4.25 -3.72
C LEU A 124 18.39 -4.18 -2.77
N ALA A 125 17.33 -3.46 -3.15
CA ALA A 125 16.15 -3.31 -2.31
C ALA A 125 15.49 -4.67 -2.00
N LEU A 126 15.35 -5.54 -2.99
CA LEU A 126 14.80 -6.88 -2.82
C LEU A 126 15.69 -7.76 -1.92
N ALA A 127 17.00 -7.77 -2.15
CA ALA A 127 17.93 -8.58 -1.36
C ALA A 127 17.98 -8.14 0.11
N VAL A 128 18.00 -6.83 0.37
CA VAL A 128 17.99 -6.27 1.72
C VAL A 128 16.67 -6.56 2.43
N ALA A 129 15.53 -6.34 1.76
CA ALA A 129 14.22 -6.63 2.33
C ALA A 129 14.08 -8.11 2.67
N ASP A 130 14.48 -9.00 1.76
CA ASP A 130 14.41 -10.45 1.99
C ASP A 130 15.26 -10.88 3.18
N THR A 131 16.49 -10.37 3.27
CA THR A 131 17.38 -10.65 4.39
C THR A 131 16.81 -10.13 5.70
N MET A 132 16.39 -8.87 5.75
CA MET A 132 15.85 -8.23 6.97
C MET A 132 14.60 -8.93 7.47
N HIS A 133 13.61 -9.15 6.59
CA HIS A 133 12.34 -9.76 7.00
C HIS A 133 12.53 -11.21 7.40
N THR A 134 13.42 -11.96 6.73
CA THR A 134 13.75 -13.34 7.12
C THR A 134 14.35 -13.40 8.52
N ILE A 135 15.27 -12.49 8.89
CA ILE A 135 15.83 -12.41 10.25
C ILE A 135 14.74 -12.17 11.30
N GLU A 136 13.72 -11.39 10.94
CA GLU A 136 12.56 -11.10 11.80
C GLU A 136 11.47 -12.20 11.77
N GLY A 137 11.69 -13.29 11.03
CA GLY A 137 10.74 -14.40 10.90
C GLY A 137 9.51 -14.08 10.04
N ARG A 138 9.59 -13.08 9.16
CA ARG A 138 8.51 -12.63 8.27
C ARG A 138 8.86 -12.92 6.81
N LYS A 139 7.84 -13.09 5.97
CA LYS A 139 8.02 -13.14 4.51
C LYS A 139 7.94 -11.73 3.93
N THR A 140 8.87 -11.38 3.05
CA THR A 140 8.88 -10.10 2.32
C THR A 140 7.54 -9.80 1.64
N GLN A 141 6.90 -10.84 1.09
CA GLN A 141 5.59 -10.70 0.46
C GLN A 141 4.51 -10.20 1.43
N ASP A 142 4.49 -10.71 2.66
CA ASP A 142 3.46 -10.34 3.63
C ASP A 142 3.67 -8.90 4.12
N VAL A 143 4.95 -8.50 4.29
CA VAL A 143 5.30 -7.11 4.62
C VAL A 143 4.92 -6.17 3.48
N PHE A 144 5.26 -6.53 2.24
CA PHE A 144 4.87 -5.76 1.06
C PHE A 144 3.35 -5.56 1.02
N HIS A 145 2.54 -6.61 1.24
CA HIS A 145 1.08 -6.47 1.24
C HIS A 145 0.58 -5.51 2.32
N GLY A 146 1.17 -5.52 3.52
CA GLY A 146 0.79 -4.61 4.62
C GLY A 146 0.95 -3.12 4.27
N PHE A 147 1.89 -2.77 3.39
CA PHE A 147 2.13 -1.40 2.93
C PHE A 147 1.29 -0.97 1.70
N HIS A 148 0.42 -1.84 1.17
CA HIS A 148 -0.39 -1.55 -0.03
C HIS A 148 -1.90 -1.78 0.21
N PRO A 149 -2.55 -1.04 1.12
CA PRO A 149 -3.95 -1.26 1.50
C PRO A 149 -4.97 -0.96 0.39
N GLY A 150 -4.62 -0.11 -0.59
CA GLY A 150 -5.55 0.34 -1.64
C GLY A 150 -5.27 -0.23 -3.04
N GLY A 151 -4.34 -1.18 -3.18
CA GLY A 151 -3.89 -1.67 -4.49
C GLY A 151 -4.35 -3.09 -4.82
N ALA A 152 -4.49 -3.39 -6.10
CA ALA A 152 -4.77 -4.72 -6.64
C ALA A 152 -3.80 -5.83 -6.18
N ILE A 153 -2.64 -5.45 -5.61
CA ILE A 153 -1.61 -6.38 -5.13
C ILE A 153 -1.83 -6.76 -3.66
N GLY A 154 -2.35 -5.85 -2.82
CA GLY A 154 -2.78 -6.17 -1.44
C GLY A 154 -4.12 -6.91 -1.40
N ASP A 155 -4.97 -6.71 -2.41
CA ASP A 155 -6.30 -7.34 -2.53
C ASP A 155 -6.26 -8.85 -2.82
N ARG A 156 -5.10 -9.42 -3.21
CA ARG A 156 -5.00 -10.82 -3.68
C ARG A 156 -5.19 -11.87 -2.59
N LYS A 157 -5.08 -11.49 -1.31
CA LYS A 157 -5.29 -12.38 -0.16
C LYS A 157 -6.56 -12.05 0.64
N ARG A 158 -7.18 -10.90 0.42
CA ARG A 158 -8.42 -10.56 1.13
C ARG A 158 -9.57 -11.37 0.58
N THR A 159 -10.31 -12.00 1.47
CA THR A 159 -11.50 -12.76 1.12
C THR A 159 -12.74 -11.94 1.44
N LEU A 160 -13.91 -12.41 1.01
CA LEU A 160 -15.18 -11.75 1.34
C LEU A 160 -15.48 -11.74 2.84
N GLU A 161 -14.89 -12.66 3.61
CA GLU A 161 -14.96 -12.62 5.09
C GLU A 161 -14.37 -11.31 5.64
N ASP A 162 -13.31 -10.78 5.03
CA ASP A 162 -12.67 -9.52 5.45
C ASP A 162 -13.54 -8.29 5.11
N CYS A 163 -14.44 -8.41 4.12
CA CYS A 163 -15.41 -7.38 3.73
C CYS A 163 -16.74 -7.47 4.50
N THR A 164 -16.91 -8.48 5.35
CA THR A 164 -18.16 -8.67 6.07
C THR A 164 -18.36 -7.54 7.09
N ALA A 165 -19.39 -6.73 6.88
CA ALA A 165 -19.66 -5.57 7.73
C ALA A 165 -20.21 -5.99 9.11
N VAL A 166 -21.03 -7.05 9.15
CA VAL A 166 -21.66 -7.55 10.38
C VAL A 166 -22.11 -9.01 10.25
N ARG A 167 -22.09 -9.76 11.35
CA ARG A 167 -22.65 -11.12 11.45
C ARG A 167 -24.15 -11.05 11.74
N VAL A 168 -24.94 -12.01 11.27
CA VAL A 168 -26.39 -12.10 11.59
C VAL A 168 -26.64 -12.11 13.11
N GLY A 169 -25.75 -12.67 13.91
CA GLY A 169 -25.88 -12.67 15.38
C GLY A 169 -25.68 -11.29 16.02
N ASP A 170 -25.02 -10.37 15.33
CA ASP A 170 -24.62 -9.04 15.83
C ASP A 170 -25.57 -7.91 15.37
N ILE A 171 -26.55 -8.20 14.51
CA ILE A 171 -27.52 -7.20 14.04
C ILE A 171 -28.69 -7.04 15.01
N ALA A 172 -29.20 -5.82 15.13
CA ALA A 172 -30.41 -5.56 15.90
C ALA A 172 -31.65 -6.07 15.14
N MET A 173 -32.54 -6.76 15.85
CA MET A 173 -33.76 -7.32 15.24
C MET A 173 -34.99 -6.49 15.63
N LEU A 174 -35.64 -5.89 14.63
CA LEU A 174 -36.94 -5.25 14.79
C LEU A 174 -38.04 -6.33 14.88
N LYS A 175 -38.89 -6.23 15.90
CA LYS A 175 -39.98 -7.17 16.19
C LYS A 175 -41.34 -6.54 15.91
N GLY A 176 -42.31 -7.36 15.54
CA GLY A 176 -43.69 -6.94 15.31
C GLY A 176 -43.96 -6.57 13.85
N LYS A 177 -45.16 -6.93 13.36
CA LYS A 177 -45.55 -6.78 11.95
C LYS A 177 -46.28 -5.48 11.63
N GLU A 178 -46.85 -4.80 12.64
CA GLU A 178 -47.73 -3.66 12.43
C GLU A 178 -47.10 -2.36 12.95
N GLY A 179 -47.34 -1.26 12.22
CA GLY A 179 -46.95 0.08 12.65
C GLY A 179 -45.46 0.42 12.57
N ARG A 180 -44.63 -0.44 11.96
CA ARG A 180 -43.19 -0.22 11.80
C ARG A 180 -42.91 1.02 10.96
N LYS A 181 -42.09 1.92 11.50
CA LYS A 181 -41.60 3.10 10.80
C LYS A 181 -40.11 2.99 10.53
N VAL A 182 -39.63 3.75 9.55
CA VAL A 182 -38.19 3.89 9.30
C VAL A 182 -37.46 4.45 10.53
N ALA A 183 -38.11 5.31 11.32
CA ALA A 183 -37.61 5.82 12.59
C ALA A 183 -37.20 4.70 13.56
N ASP A 184 -37.98 3.61 13.64
CA ASP A 184 -37.66 2.47 14.51
C ASP A 184 -36.37 1.78 14.07
N CYS A 185 -36.18 1.64 12.75
CA CYS A 185 -34.95 1.13 12.18
C CYS A 185 -33.76 2.07 12.44
N LEU A 186 -33.93 3.39 12.35
CA LEU A 186 -32.85 4.35 12.64
C LEU A 186 -32.34 4.24 14.07
N VAL A 187 -33.26 4.14 15.04
CA VAL A 187 -32.91 4.00 16.47
C VAL A 187 -32.18 2.68 16.72
N LEU A 188 -32.62 1.59 16.11
CA LEU A 188 -31.96 0.29 16.23
C LEU A 188 -30.60 0.26 15.54
N ALA A 189 -30.50 0.78 14.31
CA ALA A 189 -29.29 0.86 13.53
C ALA A 189 -28.19 1.64 14.26
N PHE A 190 -28.55 2.75 14.92
CA PHE A 190 -27.61 3.55 15.71
C PHE A 190 -26.93 2.73 16.82
N ARG A 191 -27.61 1.70 17.34
CA ARG A 191 -27.11 0.84 18.42
C ARG A 191 -26.48 -0.47 17.90
N ALA A 192 -26.71 -0.80 16.64
CA ALA A 192 -26.25 -2.05 16.03
C ALA A 192 -24.83 -1.91 15.46
N LYS A 193 -24.03 -2.98 15.56
CA LYS A 193 -22.73 -3.05 14.90
C LYS A 193 -22.93 -2.98 13.39
N GLY A 194 -22.22 -2.07 12.71
CA GLY A 194 -22.35 -1.88 11.27
C GLY A 194 -23.65 -1.23 10.79
N GLY A 195 -24.59 -0.88 11.68
CA GLY A 195 -25.81 -0.14 11.33
C GLY A 195 -26.90 -0.94 10.60
N TRP A 196 -26.77 -2.27 10.53
CA TRP A 196 -27.78 -3.13 9.91
C TRP A 196 -28.91 -3.44 10.88
N VAL A 197 -30.13 -3.55 10.35
CA VAL A 197 -31.30 -3.97 11.12
C VAL A 197 -31.96 -5.16 10.44
N GLY A 198 -32.18 -6.24 11.18
CA GLY A 198 -32.92 -7.40 10.71
C GLY A 198 -34.38 -7.34 11.10
N ILE A 199 -35.24 -8.01 10.34
CA ILE A 199 -36.67 -8.15 10.62
C ILE A 199 -36.91 -9.55 11.13
N ALA A 200 -37.35 -9.66 12.39
CA ALA A 200 -37.48 -10.95 13.07
C ALA A 200 -38.53 -11.87 12.41
N ASP A 201 -39.51 -11.30 11.73
CA ASP A 201 -40.66 -12.02 11.19
C ASP A 201 -40.34 -12.84 9.93
N ASP A 202 -39.45 -12.34 9.07
CA ASP A 202 -39.20 -12.92 7.75
C ASP A 202 -37.71 -12.98 7.37
N GLY A 203 -36.82 -12.50 8.24
CA GLY A 203 -35.38 -12.52 8.02
C GLY A 203 -34.89 -11.54 6.96
N SER A 204 -35.74 -10.60 6.52
CA SER A 204 -35.32 -9.48 5.68
C SER A 204 -34.40 -8.54 6.47
N VAL A 205 -33.63 -7.73 5.77
CA VAL A 205 -32.72 -6.76 6.40
C VAL A 205 -32.93 -5.36 5.83
N VAL A 206 -32.54 -4.37 6.61
CA VAL A 206 -32.46 -2.97 6.24
C VAL A 206 -30.99 -2.58 6.20
N PRO A 207 -30.40 -2.42 5.00
CA PRO A 207 -28.99 -2.05 4.85
C PRO A 207 -28.72 -0.61 5.28
N PRO A 208 -27.52 -0.32 5.82
CA PRO A 208 -27.18 1.02 6.31
C PRO A 208 -27.22 2.11 5.24
N ARG A 209 -26.75 1.86 4.00
CA ARG A 209 -26.80 2.90 2.94
C ARG A 209 -28.23 3.21 2.55
N ARG A 210 -29.10 2.20 2.42
CA ARG A 210 -30.53 2.41 2.12
C ARG A 210 -31.24 3.17 3.23
N LEU A 211 -30.95 2.84 4.49
CA LEU A 211 -31.53 3.53 5.64
C LEU A 211 -31.12 5.01 5.69
N ARG A 212 -29.85 5.32 5.39
CA ARG A 212 -29.34 6.71 5.32
C ARG A 212 -29.91 7.52 4.16
N ALA A 213 -30.46 6.87 3.14
CA ALA A 213 -31.02 7.52 1.96
C ALA A 213 -32.51 7.91 2.13
N VAL A 214 -33.12 7.66 3.29
CA VAL A 214 -34.53 8.00 3.54
C VAL A 214 -34.65 9.42 4.10
N ASP A 215 -35.44 10.26 3.42
CA ASP A 215 -35.70 11.64 3.85
C ASP A 215 -36.76 11.75 4.95
N ASN A 216 -37.80 10.90 4.91
CA ASN A 216 -38.91 10.93 5.86
C ASN A 216 -38.91 9.69 6.77
N PRO A 217 -38.47 9.79 8.04
CA PRO A 217 -38.39 8.65 8.95
C PRO A 217 -39.77 8.16 9.45
N ASP A 218 -40.84 8.96 9.29
CA ASP A 218 -42.19 8.59 9.73
C ASP A 218 -42.94 7.66 8.77
N VAL A 219 -42.38 7.41 7.57
CA VAL A 219 -42.98 6.50 6.59
C VAL A 219 -42.98 5.06 7.11
N ALA A 220 -44.04 4.32 6.76
CA ALA A 220 -44.11 2.89 7.02
C ALA A 220 -42.94 2.17 6.34
N LEU A 221 -42.28 1.27 7.07
CA LEU A 221 -41.08 0.57 6.61
C LEU A 221 -41.31 -0.18 5.29
N GLU A 222 -42.47 -0.81 5.15
CA GLU A 222 -42.88 -1.59 3.96
C GLU A 222 -43.06 -0.71 2.71
N LYS A 223 -43.27 0.59 2.89
CA LYS A 223 -43.43 1.57 1.80
C LYS A 223 -42.14 2.32 1.48
N ALA A 224 -41.12 2.22 2.33
CA ALA A 224 -39.88 2.96 2.20
C ALA A 224 -38.94 2.42 1.10
N GLY A 225 -39.14 1.18 0.63
CA GLY A 225 -38.29 0.57 -0.39
C GLY A 225 -36.87 0.22 0.06
N ILE A 226 -36.59 0.31 1.37
CA ILE A 226 -35.26 0.05 1.95
C ILE A 226 -35.06 -1.38 2.45
N LEU A 227 -36.15 -2.15 2.53
CA LEU A 227 -36.16 -3.52 3.01
C LEU A 227 -35.68 -4.46 1.89
N VAL A 228 -34.78 -5.38 2.23
CA VAL A 228 -34.25 -6.38 1.30
C VAL A 228 -34.56 -7.76 1.82
N LYS A 229 -35.33 -8.51 1.02
CA LYS A 229 -35.68 -9.90 1.34
C LYS A 229 -34.50 -10.81 1.05
N LYS A 230 -34.39 -11.93 1.77
CA LYS A 230 -33.34 -12.93 1.51
C LYS A 230 -33.30 -13.42 0.07
N SER A 231 -34.45 -13.56 -0.59
CA SER A 231 -34.55 -13.97 -2.00
C SER A 231 -33.97 -12.95 -2.99
N GLU A 232 -33.72 -11.71 -2.55
CA GLU A 232 -33.17 -10.63 -3.37
C GLU A 232 -31.65 -10.46 -3.14
N MET A 233 -31.08 -11.17 -2.16
CA MET A 233 -29.66 -11.10 -1.83
C MET A 233 -28.83 -11.97 -2.76
N VAL A 234 -27.61 -11.53 -3.05
CA VAL A 234 -26.62 -12.37 -3.72
C VAL A 234 -25.87 -13.16 -2.65
N VAL A 235 -25.91 -14.49 -2.75
CA VAL A 235 -25.21 -15.38 -1.81
C VAL A 235 -23.81 -15.65 -2.33
N LEU A 236 -22.80 -15.39 -1.49
CA LEU A 236 -21.38 -15.61 -1.82
C LEU A 236 -20.69 -16.39 -0.71
N ASP A 237 -19.72 -17.21 -1.09
CA ASP A 237 -18.84 -17.91 -0.14
C ASP A 237 -17.77 -16.94 0.38
N GLY A 238 -17.58 -16.92 1.70
CA GLY A 238 -16.64 -16.05 2.39
C GLY A 238 -15.21 -16.21 1.91
N GLY A 239 -14.80 -17.43 1.54
CA GLY A 239 -13.46 -17.73 1.05
C GLY A 239 -13.16 -17.19 -0.35
N VAL A 240 -14.15 -16.68 -1.08
CA VAL A 240 -13.94 -16.02 -2.38
C VAL A 240 -13.09 -14.78 -2.19
N LYS A 241 -12.11 -14.58 -3.08
CA LYS A 241 -11.27 -13.39 -3.04
C LYS A 241 -12.05 -12.16 -3.50
N ILE A 242 -11.81 -11.02 -2.87
CA ILE A 242 -12.46 -9.75 -3.25
C ILE A 242 -12.27 -9.46 -4.75
N ALA A 243 -11.08 -9.70 -5.28
CA ALA A 243 -10.76 -9.48 -6.68
C ALA A 243 -11.65 -10.29 -7.64
N ASP A 244 -11.97 -11.54 -7.29
CA ASP A 244 -12.85 -12.39 -8.08
C ASP A 244 -14.32 -11.99 -7.90
N ALA A 245 -14.69 -11.60 -6.68
CA ALA A 245 -16.04 -11.17 -6.34
C ALA A 245 -16.47 -9.87 -7.04
N ARG A 246 -15.54 -8.96 -7.38
CA ARG A 246 -15.85 -7.75 -8.16
C ARG A 246 -16.52 -8.03 -9.50
N GLY A 247 -16.24 -9.20 -10.11
CA GLY A 247 -16.91 -9.64 -11.35
C GLY A 247 -18.30 -10.26 -11.12
N LEU A 248 -18.64 -10.58 -9.88
CA LEU A 248 -19.87 -11.27 -9.49
C LEU A 248 -20.94 -10.32 -8.95
N VAL A 249 -20.56 -9.13 -8.48
CA VAL A 249 -21.46 -8.17 -7.84
C VAL A 249 -21.68 -6.90 -8.69
N ARG A 250 -22.84 -6.28 -8.53
CA ARG A 250 -23.25 -5.02 -9.17
C ARG A 250 -23.59 -3.99 -8.10
N PRO A 251 -23.44 -2.67 -8.38
CA PRO A 251 -23.81 -1.62 -7.43
C PRO A 251 -25.26 -1.75 -6.94
N GLY A 252 -25.51 -1.43 -5.67
CA GLY A 252 -26.83 -1.44 -5.03
C GLY A 252 -27.33 -2.81 -4.55
N GLN A 253 -26.51 -3.86 -4.65
CA GLN A 253 -26.84 -5.20 -4.20
C GLN A 253 -26.52 -5.38 -2.72
N VAL A 254 -27.33 -6.22 -2.06
CA VAL A 254 -27.07 -6.72 -0.71
C VAL A 254 -26.58 -8.13 -0.82
N LEU A 255 -25.56 -8.45 -0.03
CA LEU A 255 -24.83 -9.70 -0.10
C LEU A 255 -25.03 -10.47 1.19
N GLU A 256 -25.33 -11.76 1.05
CA GLU A 256 -25.29 -12.74 2.13
C GLU A 256 -23.98 -13.53 1.98
N ILE A 257 -23.06 -13.36 2.92
CA ILE A 257 -21.73 -13.98 2.88
C ILE A 257 -21.73 -15.18 3.84
N HIS A 258 -21.48 -16.38 3.32
CA HIS A 258 -21.36 -17.60 4.12
C HIS A 258 -19.92 -17.74 4.61
N LEU A 259 -19.72 -17.54 5.92
CA LEU A 259 -18.40 -17.52 6.54
C LEU A 259 -17.88 -18.94 6.80
N SER A 260 -16.56 -19.10 6.80
CA SER A 260 -15.86 -20.36 7.02
C SER A 260 -16.14 -21.01 8.38
N ASN A 261 -16.55 -20.21 9.38
CA ASN A 261 -16.98 -20.69 10.69
C ASN A 261 -18.44 -21.18 10.73
N GLY A 262 -19.14 -21.19 9.58
CA GLY A 262 -20.55 -21.60 9.45
C GLY A 262 -21.56 -20.51 9.79
N GLU A 263 -21.12 -19.30 10.14
CA GLU A 263 -21.99 -18.15 10.36
C GLU A 263 -22.32 -17.45 9.04
N VAL A 264 -23.32 -16.57 9.07
CA VAL A 264 -23.71 -15.73 7.94
C VAL A 264 -23.43 -14.26 8.28
N GLY A 265 -22.85 -13.55 7.31
CA GLY A 265 -22.59 -12.12 7.36
C GLY A 265 -23.35 -11.36 6.28
N PHE A 266 -23.50 -10.06 6.49
CA PHE A 266 -24.06 -9.14 5.50
C PHE A 266 -23.03 -8.10 5.07
N ALA A 267 -23.05 -7.78 3.79
CA ALA A 267 -22.31 -6.68 3.18
C ALA A 267 -23.14 -6.00 2.09
N GLU A 268 -22.82 -4.75 1.77
CA GLU A 268 -23.33 -4.08 0.58
C GLU A 268 -22.29 -4.19 -0.53
N SER A 269 -22.69 -4.26 -1.80
CA SER A 269 -21.73 -4.48 -2.89
C SER A 269 -20.70 -3.36 -3.03
N GLU A 270 -21.00 -2.16 -2.55
CA GLU A 270 -20.06 -1.05 -2.43
C GLU A 270 -18.92 -1.30 -1.44
N ASP A 271 -19.01 -2.32 -0.58
CA ASP A 271 -17.91 -2.72 0.31
C ASP A 271 -16.90 -3.65 -0.41
N ILE A 272 -17.22 -4.09 -1.63
CA ILE A 272 -16.40 -4.96 -2.49
C ILE A 272 -15.88 -4.23 -3.72
N LEU A 273 -16.74 -3.41 -4.34
CA LEU A 273 -16.43 -2.64 -5.56
C LEU A 273 -15.37 -1.57 -5.29
#